data_AF-A0A6J0CV76-F1
#
_entry.id   AF-A0A6J0CV76-F1
#
_cell.length_a   1.000
_cell.length_b   1.000
_cell.length_c   1.000
_cell.angle_alpha   90.00
_cell.angle_beta   90.00
_cell.angle_gamma   90.00
#
_symmetry.space_group_name_H-M   'P 1'
#
loop_
_entity.id
_entity.type
_entity.pdbx_description
1 polymer ?
#
loop_
_entity_poly.entity_id
_entity_poly.type
_entity_poly.pdbx_seq_one_letter_code
_entity_poly.pdbx_strand_id
1 'polypeptide(L)'
;ASSKDVVRQLCQESFSSSALDSPKLLDSTCSSLSVTQEEAEQLLRALHCFTRLVAFRDLSSAEAILALFPENFHQNLKNLLTKIVLEHM
;
A
#
# COMPACT_ATOMS: atom_id res chain seq x y z
N ALA A 1 -6.52 -10.42 -0.19
CA ALA A 1 -5.76 -10.63 -1.44
C ALA A 1 -5.48 -12.11 -1.61
N SER A 2 -5.64 -12.64 -2.82
CA SER A 2 -5.42 -14.06 -3.16
C SER A 2 -3.93 -14.47 -3.17
N SER A 3 -3.00 -13.51 -3.24
CA SER A 3 -1.55 -13.75 -3.20
C SER A 3 -0.77 -12.55 -2.64
N LYS A 4 0.45 -12.80 -2.17
CA LYS A 4 1.43 -11.77 -1.78
C LYS A 4 1.88 -10.91 -2.97
N ASP A 5 1.93 -11.49 -4.17
CA ASP A 5 2.35 -10.76 -5.38
C ASP A 5 1.33 -9.69 -5.79
N VAL A 6 0.03 -9.97 -5.62
CA VAL A 6 -1.05 -8.99 -5.82
C VAL A 6 -0.88 -7.79 -4.90
N VAL A 7 -0.52 -8.03 -3.63
CA VAL A 7 -0.28 -6.94 -2.67
C VAL A 7 0.93 -6.10 -3.06
N ARG A 8 2.02 -6.75 -3.52
CA ARG A 8 3.22 -6.04 -3.98
C ARG A 8 2.94 -5.17 -5.20
N GLN A 9 2.26 -5.71 -6.20
CA GLN A 9 1.93 -4.97 -7.42
C GLN A 9 1.03 -3.76 -7.12
N LEU A 10 -0.03 -3.96 -6.31
CA LEU A 10 -0.90 -2.87 -5.88
C LEU A 10 -0.14 -1.77 -5.13
N CYS A 11 0.78 -2.15 -4.25
CA CYS A 11 1.63 -1.19 -3.57
C CYS A 11 2.48 -0.38 -4.56
N GLN A 12 3.23 -1.04 -5.44
CA GLN A 12 4.07 -0.37 -6.46
C GLN A 12 3.27 0.59 -7.33
N GLU A 13 2.12 0.14 -7.81
CA GLU A 13 1.20 0.91 -8.64
C GLU A 13 0.64 2.12 -7.87
N SER A 14 0.26 1.95 -6.61
CA SER A 14 -0.27 3.02 -5.73
C SER A 14 0.76 4.11 -5.40
N PHE A 15 2.06 3.77 -5.44
CA PHE A 15 3.13 4.71 -5.08
C PHE A 15 3.39 5.73 -6.18
N SER A 16 3.02 5.41 -7.43
CA SER A 16 3.13 6.34 -8.55
C SER A 16 2.19 7.53 -8.36
N SER A 17 2.66 8.76 -8.62
CA SER A 17 1.86 9.98 -8.37
C SER A 17 0.55 10.07 -9.18
N SER A 18 0.43 9.29 -10.25
CA SER A 18 -0.77 9.20 -11.10
C SER A 18 -1.74 8.09 -10.67
N ALA A 19 -1.46 7.38 -9.58
CA ALA A 19 -2.21 6.19 -9.18
C ALA A 19 -3.65 6.48 -8.77
N LEU A 20 -3.88 7.61 -8.08
CA LEU A 20 -5.19 8.00 -7.56
C LEU A 20 -6.17 8.40 -8.66
N ASP A 21 -5.66 8.93 -9.78
CA ASP A 21 -6.47 9.38 -10.91
C ASP A 21 -6.60 8.30 -12.00
N SER A 22 -6.09 7.09 -11.76
CA SER A 22 -6.07 6.01 -12.75
C SER A 22 -7.29 5.10 -12.60
N PRO A 23 -8.35 5.24 -13.43
CA PRO A 23 -9.51 4.36 -13.39
C PRO A 23 -9.13 2.89 -13.66
N LYS A 24 -8.08 2.65 -14.46
CA LYS A 24 -7.55 1.30 -14.72
C LYS A 24 -7.01 0.63 -13.46
N LEU A 25 -6.36 1.39 -12.58
CA LEU A 25 -5.82 0.87 -11.33
C LEU A 25 -6.95 0.47 -10.39
N LEU A 26 -7.98 1.32 -10.33
CA LEU A 26 -9.15 1.10 -9.50
C LEU A 26 -9.90 -0.16 -9.95
N ASP A 27 -10.19 -0.29 -11.25
CA ASP A 27 -10.85 -1.48 -11.82
C ASP A 27 -10.04 -2.77 -11.56
N SER A 28 -8.72 -2.71 -11.75
CA SER A 28 -7.81 -3.82 -11.45
C SER A 28 -7.85 -4.20 -9.96
N THR A 29 -7.88 -3.22 -9.07
CA THR A 29 -7.91 -3.42 -7.61
C THR A 29 -9.23 -4.06 -7.18
N CYS A 30 -10.36 -3.54 -7.67
CA CYS A 30 -11.69 -4.12 -7.43
C CYS A 30 -11.73 -5.57 -7.87
N SER A 31 -11.25 -5.86 -9.07
CA SER A 31 -11.25 -7.21 -9.65
C SER A 31 -10.29 -8.17 -8.92
N SER A 32 -9.10 -7.71 -8.55
CA SER A 32 -8.06 -8.56 -7.93
C SER A 32 -8.33 -8.88 -6.47
N LEU A 33 -9.02 -7.98 -5.77
CA LEU A 33 -9.33 -8.13 -4.35
C LEU A 33 -10.79 -8.51 -4.09
N SER A 34 -11.64 -8.51 -5.12
CA SER A 34 -13.09 -8.72 -5.01
C SER A 34 -13.74 -7.75 -4.01
N VAL A 35 -13.40 -6.47 -4.12
CA VAL A 35 -13.86 -5.38 -3.23
C VAL A 35 -14.68 -4.35 -4.00
N THR A 36 -15.45 -3.51 -3.31
CA THR A 36 -16.18 -2.42 -3.98
C THR A 36 -15.23 -1.33 -4.48
N GLN A 37 -15.75 -0.45 -5.33
CA GLN A 37 -15.02 0.73 -5.81
C GLN A 37 -14.61 1.65 -4.66
N GLU A 38 -15.50 1.87 -3.69
CA GLU A 38 -15.22 2.71 -2.52
C GLU A 38 -14.09 2.10 -1.66
N GLU A 39 -14.12 0.79 -1.43
CA GLU A 39 -13.09 0.08 -0.68
C GLU A 39 -11.74 0.13 -1.41
N ALA A 40 -11.74 -0.08 -2.73
CA ALA A 40 -10.53 0.03 -3.55
C ALA A 40 -9.95 1.45 -3.51
N GLU A 41 -10.78 2.48 -3.65
CA GLU A 41 -10.33 3.87 -3.61
C GLU A 41 -9.73 4.23 -2.24
N GLN A 42 -10.37 3.81 -1.14
CA GLN A 42 -9.84 4.00 0.20
C GLN A 42 -8.49 3.30 0.39
N LEU A 43 -8.35 2.07 -0.12
CA LEU A 43 -7.11 1.32 -0.06
C LEU A 43 -5.98 2.02 -0.83
N LEU A 44 -6.24 2.42 -2.08
CA LEU A 44 -5.26 3.10 -2.93
C LEU A 44 -4.82 4.43 -2.31
N ARG A 45 -5.76 5.22 -1.76
CA ARG A 45 -5.47 6.45 -1.02
C ARG A 45 -4.61 6.18 0.22
N ALA A 46 -4.94 5.16 1.01
CA ALA A 46 -4.18 4.80 2.20
C ALA A 46 -2.74 4.40 1.85
N LEU A 47 -2.55 3.56 0.81
CA LEU A 47 -1.24 3.13 0.34
C LEU A 47 -0.42 4.31 -0.23
N HIS A 48 -1.05 5.20 -0.99
CA HIS A 48 -0.40 6.40 -1.52
C HIS A 48 0.07 7.35 -0.41
N CYS A 49 -0.82 7.66 0.55
CA CYS A 49 -0.48 8.51 1.69
C CYS A 49 0.63 7.89 2.54
N PHE A 50 0.56 6.58 2.77
CA PHE A 50 1.57 5.84 3.53
C PHE A 50 2.95 5.99 2.90
N THR A 51 3.12 5.76 1.60
CA THR A 51 4.46 5.85 0.98
C THR A 51 4.97 7.25 0.81
N ARG A 52 4.10 8.21 0.53
CA ARG A 52 4.46 9.62 0.56
C ARG A 52 4.95 10.03 1.94
N LEU A 53 4.31 9.55 3.01
CA LEU A 53 4.75 9.79 4.38
C LEU A 53 6.13 9.18 4.66
N VAL A 54 6.34 7.92 4.25
CA VAL A 54 7.62 7.23 4.46
C VAL A 54 8.76 7.94 3.72
N ALA A 55 8.55 8.30 2.45
CA ALA A 55 9.52 9.05 1.64
C ALA A 55 9.77 10.47 2.17
N PHE A 56 8.72 11.19 2.55
CA PHE A 56 8.86 12.54 3.10
C PHE A 56 9.63 12.57 4.42
N ARG A 57 9.50 11.52 5.24
CA ARG A 57 10.21 11.39 6.52
C ARG A 57 11.55 10.67 6.42
N ASP A 58 11.95 10.25 5.23
CA ASP A 58 13.20 9.52 4.97
C ASP A 58 13.38 8.28 5.88
N LEU A 59 12.29 7.53 6.09
CA LEU A 59 12.34 6.36 6.97
C LEU A 59 13.00 5.19 6.23
N SER A 60 14.19 4.82 6.66
CA SER A 60 15.04 3.81 6.01
C SER A 60 15.21 2.52 6.82
N SER A 61 14.48 2.35 7.94
CA SER A 61 14.52 1.14 8.77
C SER A 61 13.15 0.51 8.98
N ALA A 62 13.13 -0.80 9.18
CA ALA A 62 11.89 -1.55 9.42
C ALA A 62 11.21 -1.11 10.72
N GLU A 63 12.00 -0.84 11.76
CA GLU A 63 11.52 -0.36 13.06
C GLU A 63 10.79 0.98 12.93
N ALA A 64 11.36 1.92 12.16
CA ALA A 64 10.78 3.24 11.96
C ALA A 64 9.46 3.18 11.19
N ILE A 65 9.36 2.30 10.19
CA ILE A 65 8.13 2.10 9.41
C ILE A 65 7.08 1.34 10.22
N LEU A 66 7.47 0.31 10.97
CA LEU A 66 6.55 -0.46 11.82
C LEU A 66 5.90 0.41 12.90
N ALA A 67 6.60 1.43 13.39
CA ALA A 67 6.07 2.40 14.35
C ALA A 67 4.93 3.28 13.79
N LEU A 68 4.70 3.28 12.47
CA LEU A 68 3.56 3.99 11.85
C LEU A 68 2.25 3.23 11.97
N PHE A 69 2.28 1.92 12.24
CA PHE A 69 1.08 1.10 12.29
C PHE A 69 0.46 1.07 13.70
N PRO A 70 -0.87 1.13 13.83
CA PRO A 70 -1.56 0.88 15.09
C PRO A 70 -1.25 -0.51 15.67
N GLU A 71 -1.30 -0.65 16.99
CA GLU A 71 -1.03 -1.94 17.67
C GLU A 71 -1.97 -3.06 17.22
N ASN A 72 -3.23 -2.73 16.96
CA ASN A 72 -4.26 -3.66 16.51
C ASN A 72 -4.22 -3.95 14.99
N PHE A 73 -3.26 -3.42 14.25
CA PHE A 73 -3.12 -3.68 12.83
C PHE A 73 -2.60 -5.10 12.57
N HIS A 74 -3.13 -5.76 11.54
CA HIS A 74 -2.81 -7.15 11.22
C HIS A 74 -1.30 -7.37 11.01
N GLN A 75 -0.69 -8.18 11.89
CA GLN A 75 0.77 -8.31 12.01
C GLN A 75 1.46 -8.71 10.70
N ASN A 76 0.94 -9.71 9.99
CA ASN A 76 1.54 -10.17 8.73
C ASN A 76 1.43 -9.12 7.63
N LEU A 77 0.38 -8.29 7.65
CA LEU A 77 0.15 -7.29 6.62
C LEU A 77 1.10 -6.10 6.83
N LYS A 78 1.26 -5.59 8.07
CA LYS A 78 2.24 -4.52 8.32
C LYS A 78 3.66 -4.95 8.03
N ASN A 79 4.03 -6.19 8.35
CA ASN A 79 5.35 -6.74 8.01
C ASN A 79 5.57 -6.81 6.50
N LEU A 80 4.55 -7.22 5.74
CA LEU A 80 4.61 -7.25 4.28
C LEU A 80 4.73 -5.85 3.69
N LEU A 81 3.90 -4.90 4.12
CA LEU A 81 3.93 -3.51 3.66
C LEU A 81 5.28 -2.85 3.97
N THR A 82 5.79 -3.04 5.18
CA THR A 82 7.12 -2.54 5.59
C THR A 82 8.20 -3.04 4.66
N LYS A 83 8.19 -4.35 4.35
CA LYS A 83 9.16 -4.96 3.44
C LYS A 83 9.04 -4.37 2.02
N ILE A 84 7.83 -4.24 1.49
CA ILE A 84 7.61 -3.69 0.15
C ILE A 84 8.11 -2.24 0.07
N VAL A 85 7.83 -1.41 1.07
CA VAL A 85 8.27 -0.01 1.05
C VAL A 85 9.78 0.09 1.11
N LEU A 86 10.46 -0.67 1.98
CA LEU A 86 11.92 -0.71 2.03
C LEU A 86 12.57 -1.24 0.74
N GLU A 87 11.88 -2.08 -0.04
CA GLU A 87 12.35 -2.55 -1.35
C GLU A 87 12.28 -1.46 -2.44
N HIS A 88 11.53 -0.37 -2.22
CA HIS A 88 11.18 0.63 -3.26
C HIS A 88 11.49 2.09 -2.91
N MET A 89 12.03 2.35 -1.73
CA MET A 89 12.67 3.62 -1.37
C MET A 89 14.11 3.64 -1.83
#